data_AF-A0A6V8KTA3-F1
#
_entry.id   AF-A0A6V8KTA3-F1
#
_cell.length_a   1.000
_cell.length_b   1.000
_cell.length_c   1.000
_cell.angle_alpha   90.00
_cell.angle_beta   90.00
_cell.angle_gamma   90.00
#
_symmetry.space_group_name_H-M   'P 1'
#
loop_
_entity.id
_entity.type
_entity.pdbx_description
1 polymer ?
#
loop_
_entity_poly.entity_id
_entity_poly.type
_entity_poly.pdbx_seq_one_letter_code
_entity_poly.pdbx_strand_id
1 'polypeptide(L)'
;MRWSAGIVAVAFAVSGQSGPAAGAAGSTPKAGDFVVYGFSQSDVHDEDPQVYELDPDTTIRAIGKWSTAGDEAADYNFAQIGRYHAKGINFMGSGTASVIFPKDFATTEIFDDMSTRDADGNPVPHDEFGFPEPARRGNIFNPAYREYLLSWARIQVDGGVDGVNFDEINAGFSGGLKYGFNGNEGFDDYAIADFNRYLLAKYPAFTTADWKSRFGMTDDNVLRRDVPAGDLAANFNYREYLRAGGWNLDPLNAANPLAPSGDGWSPTACTPRTRRSPRRTSGGTGSGWSTTCGRTRGTPSSAASSSRRTGCGPMWTSTASACTRGTRTSRRPISAAPTTSRWSTATSTVPSRCSRSTAT
;
A
#
# COMPACT_ATOMS: atom_id res chain seq x y z
N MET A 1 0.62 -2.97 -26.09
CA MET A 1 0.18 -4.32 -25.65
C MET A 1 -1.25 -4.18 -25.17
N ARG A 2 -2.23 -4.89 -25.76
CA ARG A 2 -3.61 -4.90 -25.26
C ARG A 2 -3.69 -5.95 -24.16
N TRP A 3 -3.96 -5.53 -22.93
CA TRP A 3 -4.25 -6.44 -21.83
C TRP A 3 -5.73 -6.80 -21.92
N SER A 4 -6.04 -8.09 -22.08
CA SER A 4 -7.39 -8.60 -21.87
C SER A 4 -7.53 -8.95 -20.39
N ALA A 5 -8.24 -8.10 -19.65
CA ALA A 5 -8.60 -8.36 -18.26
C ALA A 5 -9.72 -9.41 -18.22
N GLY A 6 -9.47 -10.54 -17.55
CA GLY A 6 -10.50 -11.50 -17.17
C GLY A 6 -11.13 -11.08 -15.85
N ILE A 7 -12.46 -11.07 -15.78
CA ILE A 7 -13.22 -10.72 -14.57
C ILE A 7 -13.03 -11.79 -13.47
N VAL A 8 -12.81 -11.33 -12.24
CA VAL A 8 -13.06 -12.10 -11.02
C VAL A 8 -14.12 -11.35 -10.22
N ALA A 9 -15.34 -11.87 -10.14
CA ALA A 9 -16.38 -11.35 -9.26
C ALA A 9 -16.17 -11.92 -7.85
N VAL A 10 -16.00 -11.05 -6.85
CA VAL A 10 -15.94 -11.45 -5.44
C VAL A 10 -17.06 -10.73 -4.71
N ALA A 11 -18.05 -11.48 -4.20
CA ALA A 11 -19.11 -10.95 -3.36
C ALA A 11 -18.65 -10.97 -1.89
N PHE A 12 -18.59 -9.79 -1.25
CA PHE A 12 -18.40 -9.67 0.19
C PHE A 12 -19.71 -9.22 0.85
N ALA A 13 -20.22 -10.01 1.80
CA ALA A 13 -21.34 -9.61 2.63
C ALA A 13 -20.81 -8.75 3.80
N VAL A 14 -20.99 -7.44 3.73
CA VAL A 14 -20.73 -6.52 4.85
C VAL A 14 -22.07 -6.06 5.41
N SER A 15 -22.43 -6.52 6.61
CA SER A 15 -23.60 -6.03 7.33
C SER A 15 -23.31 -4.63 7.90
N GLY A 16 -23.59 -3.59 7.13
CA GLY A 16 -23.50 -2.19 7.56
C GLY A 16 -24.73 -1.76 8.37
N GLN A 17 -24.54 -1.40 9.65
CA GLN A 17 -25.53 -0.62 10.39
C GLN A 17 -25.38 0.86 10.02
N SER A 18 -26.15 1.31 9.05
CA SER A 18 -26.38 2.74 8.80
C SER A 18 -27.45 3.25 9.77
N GLY A 19 -27.16 4.31 10.52
CA GLY A 19 -28.17 5.00 11.33
C GLY A 19 -29.27 5.60 10.44
N PRO A 20 -30.54 5.66 10.90
CA PRO A 20 -31.65 5.99 10.01
C PRO A 20 -31.67 7.49 9.71
N ALA A 21 -31.68 7.83 8.43
CA ALA A 21 -32.29 9.07 7.96
C ALA A 21 -33.80 8.98 8.24
N ALA A 22 -34.32 9.96 8.98
CA ALA A 22 -35.74 10.04 9.29
C ALA A 22 -36.53 10.35 8.02
N GLY A 23 -37.39 9.41 7.61
CA GLY A 23 -38.43 9.68 6.61
C GLY A 23 -38.47 8.74 5.42
N ALA A 24 -38.57 7.42 5.64
CA ALA A 24 -39.18 6.52 4.66
C ALA A 24 -39.94 5.43 5.42
N ALA A 25 -41.23 5.30 5.12
CA ALA A 25 -42.10 4.28 5.70
C ALA A 25 -41.54 2.88 5.42
N GLY A 26 -41.58 2.04 6.45
CA GLY A 26 -40.83 0.79 6.52
C GLY A 26 -41.16 -0.20 5.42
N SER A 27 -40.10 -0.67 4.76
CA SER A 27 -40.02 -2.03 4.24
C SER A 27 -39.14 -2.85 5.19
N THR A 28 -39.69 -3.95 5.71
CA THR A 28 -38.94 -4.97 6.43
C THR A 28 -37.76 -5.43 5.56
N PRO A 29 -36.50 -5.47 6.04
CA PRO A 29 -35.37 -5.92 5.24
C PRO A 29 -35.64 -7.35 4.80
N LYS A 30 -35.78 -7.58 3.49
CA LYS A 30 -35.90 -8.93 2.96
C LYS A 30 -34.50 -9.54 2.95
N ALA A 31 -34.41 -10.85 3.13
CA ALA A 31 -33.23 -11.59 2.71
C ALA A 31 -33.10 -11.39 1.18
N GLY A 32 -32.28 -10.44 0.74
CA GLY A 32 -32.20 -10.02 -0.66
C GLY A 32 -31.52 -8.68 -0.94
N ASP A 33 -31.36 -7.79 0.05
CA ASP A 33 -30.76 -6.46 -0.18
C ASP A 33 -29.22 -6.54 -0.08
N PHE A 34 -28.57 -7.16 -1.07
CA PHE A 34 -27.12 -7.12 -1.21
C PHE A 34 -26.70 -5.91 -2.04
N VAL A 35 -25.69 -5.18 -1.59
CA VAL A 35 -24.97 -4.22 -2.43
C VAL A 35 -23.96 -5.01 -3.27
N VAL A 36 -24.09 -4.89 -4.59
CA VAL A 36 -23.20 -5.52 -5.57
C VAL A 36 -22.10 -4.55 -5.94
N TYR A 37 -20.86 -4.97 -5.68
CA TYR A 37 -19.67 -4.25 -6.12
C TYR A 37 -19.12 -4.90 -7.39
N GLY A 38 -19.07 -4.13 -8.48
CA GLY A 38 -18.35 -4.50 -9.70
C GLY A 38 -16.92 -3.99 -9.63
N PHE A 39 -15.95 -4.79 -10.06
CA PHE A 39 -14.57 -4.33 -10.22
C PHE A 39 -14.32 -4.09 -11.71
N SER A 40 -13.93 -2.87 -12.05
CA SER A 40 -13.42 -2.53 -13.38
C SER A 40 -12.07 -1.85 -13.22
N GLN A 41 -11.23 -1.94 -14.24
CA GLN A 41 -9.91 -1.30 -14.24
C GLN A 41 -9.63 -0.78 -15.64
N SER A 42 -10.20 0.39 -15.93
CA SER A 42 -10.00 1.10 -17.20
C SER A 42 -8.98 2.24 -17.04
N ASP A 43 -8.38 2.62 -18.16
CA ASP A 43 -7.61 3.86 -18.24
C ASP A 43 -8.53 5.07 -17.99
N VAL A 44 -7.95 6.20 -17.58
CA VAL A 44 -8.68 7.41 -17.14
C VAL A 44 -9.67 8.01 -18.16
N HIS A 45 -9.48 7.71 -19.45
CA HIS A 45 -10.34 8.16 -20.56
C HIS A 45 -11.25 7.05 -21.11
N ASP A 46 -11.01 5.80 -20.70
CA ASP A 46 -11.69 4.62 -21.22
C ASP A 46 -12.88 4.24 -20.34
N GLU A 47 -13.85 3.60 -20.98
CA GLU A 47 -15.09 3.14 -20.37
C GLU A 47 -15.22 1.64 -20.56
N ASP A 48 -15.55 0.90 -19.50
CA ASP A 48 -15.76 -0.54 -19.56
C ASP A 48 -17.24 -0.86 -19.81
N PRO A 49 -17.62 -1.29 -21.02
CA PRO A 49 -19.02 -1.58 -21.34
C PRO A 49 -19.60 -2.72 -20.50
N GLN A 50 -18.76 -3.61 -19.94
CA GLN A 50 -19.22 -4.73 -19.12
C GLN A 50 -19.86 -4.26 -17.80
N VAL A 51 -19.52 -3.07 -17.31
CA VAL A 51 -20.15 -2.54 -16.09
C VAL A 51 -21.64 -2.28 -16.32
N TYR A 52 -22.02 -1.81 -17.52
CA TYR A 52 -23.43 -1.61 -17.87
C TYR A 52 -24.21 -2.90 -18.06
N GLU A 53 -23.53 -3.98 -18.46
CA GLU A 53 -24.15 -5.30 -18.61
C GLU A 53 -24.34 -5.97 -17.25
N LEU A 54 -23.38 -5.79 -16.34
CA LEU A 54 -23.42 -6.35 -14.98
C LEU A 54 -24.38 -5.59 -14.05
N ASP A 55 -24.56 -4.29 -14.28
CA ASP A 55 -25.43 -3.39 -13.51
C ASP A 55 -25.18 -3.45 -11.98
N PRO A 56 -23.92 -3.27 -11.50
CA PRO A 56 -23.64 -3.28 -10.07
C PRO A 56 -24.15 -2.01 -9.40
N ASP A 57 -24.45 -2.06 -8.10
CA ASP A 57 -24.77 -0.84 -7.32
C ASP A 57 -23.56 0.11 -7.23
N THR A 58 -22.34 -0.42 -7.24
CA THR A 58 -21.11 0.36 -7.16
C THR A 58 -20.02 -0.28 -8.01
N THR A 59 -19.38 0.51 -8.87
CA THR A 59 -18.15 0.11 -9.55
C THR A 59 -16.92 0.64 -8.80
N ILE A 60 -16.02 -0.25 -8.41
CA ILE A 60 -14.76 0.09 -7.77
C ILE A 60 -13.63 0.08 -8.79
N ARG A 61 -12.74 1.07 -8.68
CA ARG A 61 -11.61 1.30 -9.61
C ARG A 61 -11.99 1.57 -11.06
N ALA A 62 -13.20 2.09 -11.29
CA ALA A 62 -13.73 2.33 -12.63
C ALA A 62 -12.79 3.11 -13.56
N ILE A 63 -12.02 4.04 -12.98
CA ILE A 63 -10.85 4.69 -13.58
C ILE A 63 -9.68 4.65 -12.61
N GLY A 64 -8.46 4.60 -13.12
CA GLY A 64 -7.24 4.57 -12.31
C GLY A 64 -6.21 5.58 -12.75
N LYS A 65 -5.82 6.51 -11.88
CA LYS A 65 -4.59 7.30 -12.06
C LYS A 65 -3.41 6.34 -12.11
N TRP A 66 -2.66 6.37 -13.21
CA TRP A 66 -1.48 5.53 -13.42
C TRP A 66 -0.36 6.30 -14.10
N SER A 67 0.80 6.38 -13.44
CA SER A 67 1.89 7.27 -13.85
C SER A 67 1.35 8.68 -14.15
N THR A 68 1.69 9.28 -15.29
CA THR A 68 1.23 10.61 -15.71
C THR A 68 -0.20 10.64 -16.25
N ALA A 69 -0.86 9.48 -16.40
CA ALA A 69 -2.25 9.45 -16.80
C ALA A 69 -3.14 9.76 -15.60
N GLY A 70 -3.91 10.84 -15.70
CA GLY A 70 -4.80 11.31 -14.64
C GLY A 70 -4.17 12.37 -13.74
N ASP A 71 -3.05 12.97 -14.16
CA ASP A 71 -2.43 14.11 -13.49
C ASP A 71 -3.17 15.42 -13.83
N GLU A 72 -3.93 15.44 -14.92
CA GLU A 72 -4.69 16.61 -15.37
C GLU A 72 -6.17 16.28 -15.55
N ALA A 73 -7.05 17.25 -15.31
CA ALA A 73 -8.49 17.09 -15.53
C ALA A 73 -8.84 16.71 -16.98
N ALA A 74 -8.03 17.16 -17.95
CA ALA A 74 -8.22 16.87 -19.37
C ALA A 74 -7.93 15.41 -19.74
N ASP A 75 -7.25 14.64 -18.88
CA ASP A 75 -7.01 13.22 -19.10
C ASP A 75 -8.29 12.39 -18.92
N TYR A 76 -9.27 12.92 -18.18
CA TYR A 76 -10.45 12.19 -17.77
C TYR A 76 -11.65 12.40 -18.71
N ASN A 77 -12.37 11.32 -18.98
CA ASN A 77 -13.68 11.38 -19.61
C ASN A 77 -14.78 11.54 -18.56
N PHE A 78 -14.91 12.70 -17.91
CA PHE A 78 -15.90 12.89 -16.84
C PHE A 78 -17.36 12.71 -17.28
N ALA A 79 -17.66 12.84 -18.58
CA ALA A 79 -18.98 12.54 -19.12
C ALA A 79 -19.40 11.07 -18.86
N GLN A 80 -18.44 10.16 -18.66
CA GLN A 80 -18.75 8.77 -18.30
C GLN A 80 -19.41 8.67 -16.94
N ILE A 81 -18.98 9.45 -15.95
CA ILE A 81 -19.52 9.39 -14.58
C ILE A 81 -21.04 9.65 -14.62
N GLY A 82 -21.47 10.66 -15.37
CA GLY A 82 -22.89 10.94 -15.57
C GLY A 82 -23.67 9.81 -16.23
N ARG A 83 -23.05 9.00 -17.09
CA ARG A 83 -23.69 7.81 -17.69
C ARG A 83 -23.87 6.66 -16.69
N TYR A 84 -22.90 6.45 -15.80
CA TYR A 84 -23.02 5.49 -14.70
C TYR A 84 -24.10 5.93 -13.71
N HIS A 85 -24.11 7.21 -13.32
CA HIS A 85 -25.15 7.77 -12.45
C HIS A 85 -26.55 7.67 -13.07
N ALA A 86 -26.68 7.88 -14.39
CA ALA A 86 -27.95 7.70 -15.10
C ALA A 86 -28.48 6.26 -15.07
N LYS A 87 -27.61 5.28 -14.76
CA LYS A 87 -27.95 3.87 -14.52
C LYS A 87 -28.15 3.54 -13.04
N GLY A 88 -27.94 4.50 -12.14
CA GLY A 88 -28.00 4.27 -10.70
C GLY A 88 -26.75 3.59 -10.13
N ILE A 89 -25.64 3.55 -10.89
CA ILE A 89 -24.39 2.92 -10.48
C ILE A 89 -23.51 3.97 -9.81
N ASN A 90 -23.08 3.73 -8.56
CA ASN A 90 -22.06 4.57 -7.93
C ASN A 90 -20.70 4.34 -8.60
N PHE A 91 -19.98 5.41 -8.86
CA PHE A 91 -18.72 5.41 -9.58
C PHE A 91 -17.57 5.75 -8.63
N MET A 92 -16.73 4.77 -8.28
CA MET A 92 -15.52 5.03 -7.51
C MET A 92 -14.29 5.13 -8.43
N GLY A 93 -13.64 6.28 -8.39
CA GLY A 93 -12.32 6.48 -8.99
C GLY A 93 -11.24 5.73 -8.20
N SER A 94 -10.04 5.69 -8.77
CA SER A 94 -8.88 5.09 -8.11
C SER A 94 -7.55 5.66 -8.58
N GLY A 95 -6.49 5.31 -7.88
CA GLY A 95 -5.12 5.53 -8.29
C GLY A 95 -4.17 4.72 -7.43
N THR A 96 -2.98 4.46 -7.95
CA THR A 96 -1.94 3.79 -7.17
C THR A 96 -1.36 4.75 -6.12
N ALA A 97 -1.32 4.31 -4.86
CA ALA A 97 -0.71 5.05 -3.75
C ALA A 97 0.72 4.60 -3.43
N SER A 98 1.28 3.71 -4.26
CA SER A 98 2.51 3.00 -3.95
C SER A 98 3.51 3.04 -5.09
N VAL A 99 3.23 2.51 -6.27
CA VAL A 99 4.17 2.55 -7.42
C VAL A 99 4.28 3.98 -7.94
N ILE A 100 5.53 4.43 -8.09
CA ILE A 100 5.88 5.74 -8.65
C ILE A 100 6.98 5.59 -9.70
N PHE A 101 6.98 6.51 -10.66
CA PHE A 101 7.95 6.59 -11.75
C PHE A 101 8.67 7.95 -11.76
N PRO A 102 9.88 8.04 -12.34
CA PRO A 102 10.59 9.32 -12.42
C PRO A 102 9.79 10.42 -13.12
N LYS A 103 9.07 10.07 -14.20
CA LYS A 103 8.24 11.01 -14.97
C LYS A 103 7.00 11.53 -14.24
N ASP A 104 6.64 10.92 -13.12
CA ASP A 104 5.53 11.38 -12.30
C ASP A 104 5.91 12.69 -11.56
N PHE A 105 7.19 13.08 -11.58
CA PHE A 105 7.72 14.22 -10.86
C PHE A 105 8.58 15.12 -11.76
N ALA A 106 8.66 16.40 -11.38
CA ALA A 106 9.39 17.40 -12.16
C ALA A 106 10.90 17.17 -12.19
N THR A 107 11.48 16.55 -11.15
CA THR A 107 12.91 16.28 -11.07
C THR A 107 13.22 14.96 -10.38
N THR A 108 14.42 14.42 -10.63
CA THR A 108 14.92 13.21 -9.98
C THR A 108 15.02 13.39 -8.46
N GLU A 109 15.34 14.59 -7.98
CA GLU A 109 15.44 14.86 -6.54
C GLU A 109 14.09 14.73 -5.84
N ILE A 110 13.00 15.17 -6.49
CA ILE A 110 11.64 14.98 -5.97
C ILE A 110 11.27 13.50 -5.95
N PHE A 111 11.56 12.77 -7.04
CA PHE A 111 11.35 11.32 -7.12
C PHE A 111 12.11 10.58 -6.01
N ASP A 112 13.38 10.92 -5.79
CA ASP A 112 14.23 10.31 -4.78
C ASP A 112 13.76 10.62 -3.35
N ASP A 113 13.29 11.84 -3.07
CA ASP A 113 12.74 12.25 -1.76
C ASP A 113 11.40 11.57 -1.46
N MET A 114 10.55 11.39 -2.48
CA MET A 114 9.26 10.73 -2.34
C MET A 114 9.33 9.20 -2.35
N SER A 115 10.48 8.60 -2.68
CA SER A 115 10.65 7.15 -2.71
C SER A 115 11.03 6.55 -1.34
N THR A 116 10.60 5.32 -1.09
CA THR A 116 11.00 4.51 0.08
C THR A 116 12.49 4.14 0.00
N ARG A 117 13.08 3.85 1.17
CA ARG A 117 14.49 3.45 1.29
C ARG A 117 14.65 2.14 2.06
N ASP A 118 15.74 1.43 1.79
CA ASP A 118 16.16 0.29 2.61
C ASP A 118 16.86 0.76 3.90
N ALA A 119 17.16 -0.18 4.80
CA ALA A 119 17.81 0.11 6.07
C ALA A 119 19.26 0.65 5.93
N ASP A 120 19.85 0.63 4.73
CA ASP A 120 21.12 1.32 4.44
C ASP A 120 20.92 2.71 3.84
N GLY A 121 19.68 3.15 3.66
CA GLY A 121 19.33 4.47 3.14
C GLY A 121 19.33 4.55 1.60
N ASN A 122 19.45 3.42 0.91
CA ASN A 122 19.41 3.39 -0.55
C ASN A 122 17.96 3.27 -1.05
N PRO A 123 17.65 3.84 -2.23
CA PRO A 123 16.38 3.58 -2.88
C PRO A 123 16.17 2.09 -3.16
N VAL A 124 14.93 1.62 -3.02
CA VAL A 124 14.56 0.22 -3.31
C VAL A 124 13.99 0.13 -4.72
N PRO A 125 14.66 -0.56 -5.67
CA PRO A 125 14.14 -0.77 -7.02
C PRO A 125 13.07 -1.87 -7.02
N HIS A 126 12.06 -1.70 -7.88
CA HIS A 126 11.03 -2.71 -8.14
C HIS A 126 11.06 -3.18 -9.61
N ASP A 127 12.20 -3.74 -10.01
CA ASP A 127 12.44 -4.24 -11.35
C ASP A 127 11.51 -5.42 -11.71
N GLU A 128 10.96 -6.12 -10.70
CA GLU A 128 10.02 -7.23 -10.90
C GLU A 128 8.74 -6.83 -11.63
N PHE A 129 8.42 -5.53 -11.70
CA PHE A 129 7.28 -5.05 -12.48
C PHE A 129 7.54 -5.06 -13.99
N GLY A 130 8.80 -5.19 -14.42
CA GLY A 130 9.17 -5.30 -15.84
C GLY A 130 9.03 -3.99 -16.63
N PHE A 131 9.05 -2.85 -15.94
CA PHE A 131 9.03 -1.54 -16.60
C PHE A 131 10.42 -1.17 -17.15
N PRO A 132 10.48 -0.43 -18.27
CA PRO A 132 11.75 0.01 -18.84
C PRO A 132 12.43 1.13 -18.04
N GLU A 133 11.67 1.80 -17.17
CA GLU A 133 12.13 2.88 -16.29
C GLU A 133 12.11 2.42 -14.83
N PRO A 134 12.95 2.99 -13.95
CA PRO A 134 13.06 2.52 -12.57
C PRO A 134 11.78 2.82 -11.78
N ALA A 135 10.97 1.79 -11.54
CA ALA A 135 9.83 1.88 -10.65
C ALA A 135 10.28 1.75 -9.19
N ARG A 136 9.67 2.55 -8.32
CA ARG A 136 9.89 2.51 -6.87
C ARG A 136 8.57 2.57 -6.13
N ARG A 137 8.59 2.36 -4.81
CA ARG A 137 7.44 2.65 -3.97
C ARG A 137 7.55 4.05 -3.38
N GLY A 138 6.42 4.73 -3.29
CA GLY A 138 6.27 6.04 -2.68
C GLY A 138 6.17 5.94 -1.18
N ASN A 139 6.70 6.97 -0.52
CA ASN A 139 6.81 7.06 0.92
C ASN A 139 5.60 7.80 1.50
N ILE A 140 4.62 7.05 2.02
CA ILE A 140 3.40 7.61 2.61
C ILE A 140 3.64 8.51 3.82
N PHE A 141 4.82 8.43 4.47
CA PHE A 141 5.16 9.31 5.59
C PHE A 141 5.66 10.68 5.12
N ASN A 142 6.17 10.77 3.88
CA ASN A 142 6.57 12.04 3.28
C ASN A 142 5.32 12.94 3.08
N PRO A 143 5.27 14.14 3.69
CA PRO A 143 4.13 15.04 3.54
C PRO A 143 3.93 15.50 2.08
N ALA A 144 5.01 15.71 1.32
CA ALA A 144 4.91 16.09 -0.09
C ALA A 144 4.33 14.95 -0.93
N TYR A 145 4.68 13.69 -0.63
CA TYR A 145 4.07 12.54 -1.31
C TYR A 145 2.58 12.42 -0.99
N ARG A 146 2.16 12.68 0.26
CA ARG A 146 0.74 12.73 0.62
C ARG A 146 -0.01 13.84 -0.12
N GLU A 147 0.57 15.03 -0.26
CA GLU A 147 -0.05 16.10 -1.06
C GLU A 147 -0.15 15.72 -2.54
N TYR A 148 0.86 15.03 -3.09
CA TYR A 148 0.80 14.47 -4.44
C TYR A 148 -0.34 13.45 -4.60
N LEU A 149 -0.53 12.55 -3.63
CA LEU A 149 -1.66 11.62 -3.66
C LEU A 149 -3.01 12.34 -3.59
N LEU A 150 -3.10 13.40 -2.79
CA LEU A 150 -4.31 14.20 -2.67
C LEU A 150 -4.57 15.07 -3.92
N SER A 151 -3.55 15.48 -4.66
CA SER A 151 -3.73 16.37 -5.81
C SER A 151 -4.50 15.68 -6.94
N TRP A 152 -4.11 14.47 -7.34
CA TRP A 152 -4.85 13.74 -8.37
C TRP A 152 -6.20 13.24 -7.86
N ALA A 153 -6.31 12.91 -6.57
CA ALA A 153 -7.58 12.49 -5.99
C ALA A 153 -8.61 13.62 -6.01
N ARG A 154 -8.19 14.87 -5.78
CA ARG A 154 -9.06 16.05 -5.90
C ARG A 154 -9.61 16.19 -7.31
N ILE A 155 -8.81 15.96 -8.35
CA ILE A 155 -9.26 16.01 -9.75
C ILE A 155 -10.43 15.03 -9.98
N GLN A 156 -10.34 13.82 -9.46
CA GLN A 156 -11.42 12.83 -9.59
C GLN A 156 -12.67 13.25 -8.80
N VAL A 157 -12.49 13.74 -7.57
CA VAL A 157 -13.60 14.26 -6.74
C VAL A 157 -14.32 15.41 -7.43
N ASP A 158 -13.57 16.39 -7.95
CA ASP A 158 -14.11 17.51 -8.71
C ASP A 158 -14.80 17.06 -10.01
N GLY A 159 -14.36 15.94 -10.56
CA GLY A 159 -14.99 15.24 -11.68
C GLY A 159 -16.32 14.56 -11.36
N GLY A 160 -16.67 14.40 -10.09
CA GLY A 160 -17.96 13.88 -9.63
C GLY A 160 -17.98 12.40 -9.24
N VAL A 161 -16.84 11.78 -8.93
CA VAL A 161 -16.82 10.40 -8.39
C VAL A 161 -17.50 10.32 -7.02
N ASP A 162 -18.11 9.18 -6.71
CA ASP A 162 -18.76 8.92 -5.42
C ASP A 162 -17.77 8.49 -4.32
N GLY A 163 -16.55 8.12 -4.73
CA GLY A 163 -15.46 7.76 -3.83
C GLY A 163 -14.15 7.57 -4.58
N VAL A 164 -13.04 7.51 -3.83
CA VAL A 164 -11.71 7.29 -4.38
C VAL A 164 -11.03 6.15 -3.63
N ASN A 165 -10.50 5.19 -4.39
CA ASN A 165 -9.68 4.09 -3.87
C ASN A 165 -8.18 4.37 -4.08
N PHE A 166 -7.40 4.28 -3.00
CA PHE A 166 -5.94 4.32 -3.03
C PHE A 166 -5.39 2.89 -3.02
N ASP A 167 -4.88 2.44 -4.17
CA ASP A 167 -4.38 1.07 -4.32
C ASP A 167 -3.02 0.89 -3.65
N GLU A 168 -2.82 -0.27 -3.03
CA GLU A 168 -1.55 -0.74 -2.47
C GLU A 168 -0.85 0.18 -1.44
N ILE A 169 -1.59 0.94 -0.62
CA ILE A 169 -1.02 1.93 0.33
C ILE A 169 0.08 1.41 1.27
N ASN A 170 0.13 0.10 1.52
CA ASN A 170 1.10 -0.56 2.40
C ASN A 170 2.18 -1.36 1.63
N ALA A 171 2.28 -1.23 0.31
CA ALA A 171 3.23 -2.02 -0.46
C ALA A 171 4.69 -1.52 -0.35
N GLY A 172 4.90 -0.30 0.14
CA GLY A 172 6.23 0.30 0.39
C GLY A 172 7.00 -0.25 1.60
N PHE A 173 6.71 -1.49 2.02
CA PHE A 173 7.37 -2.16 3.15
C PHE A 173 7.76 -3.60 2.80
N SER A 174 7.90 -3.91 1.51
CA SER A 174 8.07 -5.27 1.02
C SER A 174 9.54 -5.67 0.93
N GLY A 175 10.45 -4.74 0.63
CA GLY A 175 11.85 -5.02 0.34
C GLY A 175 12.12 -5.35 -1.13
N GLY A 176 11.07 -5.45 -1.97
CA GLY A 176 11.18 -5.76 -3.39
C GLY A 176 11.94 -7.06 -3.70
N LEU A 177 12.20 -7.31 -4.98
CA LEU A 177 12.91 -8.51 -5.43
C LEU A 177 14.39 -8.54 -4.97
N LYS A 178 15.04 -7.37 -4.88
CA LYS A 178 16.44 -7.22 -4.44
C LYS A 178 16.71 -7.92 -3.10
N TYR A 179 15.74 -7.89 -2.19
CA TYR A 179 15.83 -8.49 -0.87
C TYR A 179 14.95 -9.73 -0.69
N GLY A 180 14.42 -10.29 -1.78
CA GLY A 180 13.54 -11.46 -1.73
C GLY A 180 12.26 -11.22 -0.91
N PHE A 181 11.74 -10.00 -0.92
CA PHE A 181 10.55 -9.57 -0.18
C PHE A 181 10.65 -9.76 1.35
N ASN A 182 11.83 -9.53 1.94
CA ASN A 182 12.07 -9.71 3.37
C ASN A 182 11.65 -8.51 4.26
N GLY A 183 11.01 -7.50 3.69
CA GLY A 183 10.59 -6.29 4.41
C GLY A 183 11.66 -5.22 4.58
N ASN A 184 12.80 -5.32 3.89
CA ASN A 184 13.85 -4.29 3.92
C ASN A 184 13.49 -3.06 3.05
N GLU A 185 12.43 -2.36 3.43
CA GLU A 185 11.92 -1.16 2.77
C GLU A 185 11.13 -0.28 3.73
N GLY A 186 11.15 1.03 3.45
CA GLY A 186 10.47 2.07 4.21
C GLY A 186 11.40 2.80 5.19
N PHE A 187 12.67 2.45 5.33
CA PHE A 187 13.60 3.02 6.33
C PHE A 187 14.15 4.41 5.95
N ASP A 188 13.33 5.23 5.33
CA ASP A 188 13.62 6.64 5.07
C ASP A 188 13.39 7.51 6.31
N ASP A 189 13.87 8.75 6.24
CA ASP A 189 13.90 9.67 7.39
C ASP A 189 12.50 10.01 7.90
N TYR A 190 11.51 10.10 7.01
CA TYR A 190 10.12 10.41 7.39
C TYR A 190 9.47 9.24 8.14
N ALA A 191 9.68 8.01 7.67
CA ALA A 191 9.19 6.82 8.32
C ALA A 191 9.86 6.59 9.69
N ILE A 192 11.18 6.81 9.81
CA ILE A 192 11.89 6.72 11.09
C ILE A 192 11.39 7.80 12.06
N ALA A 193 11.18 9.03 11.57
CA ALA A 193 10.62 10.09 12.39
C ALA A 193 9.23 9.72 12.93
N ASP A 194 8.39 9.08 12.13
CA ASP A 194 7.07 8.63 12.59
C ASP A 194 7.15 7.42 13.54
N PHE A 195 8.07 6.49 13.29
CA PHE A 195 8.35 5.37 14.18
C PHE A 195 8.82 5.87 15.56
N ASN A 196 9.64 6.91 15.61
CA ASN A 196 10.05 7.56 16.85
C ASN A 196 8.85 8.12 17.62
N ARG A 197 7.91 8.80 16.93
CA ARG A 197 6.66 9.28 17.56
C ARG A 197 5.82 8.13 18.08
N TYR A 198 5.69 7.06 17.30
CA TYR A 198 4.96 5.86 17.67
C TYR A 198 5.53 5.24 18.95
N LEU A 199 6.84 5.03 19.03
CA LEU A 199 7.50 4.47 20.21
C LEU A 199 7.31 5.36 21.44
N LEU A 200 7.46 6.68 21.30
CA LEU A 200 7.22 7.63 22.40
C LEU A 200 5.76 7.61 22.90
N ALA A 201 4.79 7.48 21.99
CA ALA A 201 3.37 7.40 22.32
C ALA A 201 3.00 6.06 22.96
N LYS A 202 3.61 4.97 22.49
CA LYS A 202 3.40 3.62 22.98
C LYS A 202 4.00 3.39 24.37
N TYR A 203 5.14 4.04 24.64
CA TYR A 203 5.88 3.92 25.88
C TYR A 203 6.04 5.29 26.58
N PRO A 204 4.93 5.92 27.03
CA PRO A 204 4.97 7.28 27.55
C PRO A 204 5.75 7.39 28.88
N ALA A 205 5.94 6.29 29.60
CA ALA A 205 6.68 6.26 30.87
C ALA A 205 8.13 5.78 30.75
N PHE A 206 8.59 5.37 29.55
CA PHE A 206 9.96 4.86 29.39
C PHE A 206 11.00 5.93 29.65
N THR A 207 11.97 5.57 30.49
CA THR A 207 13.22 6.27 30.72
C THR A 207 14.29 5.81 29.73
N THR A 208 15.41 6.51 29.68
CA THR A 208 16.60 6.07 28.93
C THR A 208 17.03 4.65 29.33
N ALA A 209 16.98 4.29 30.61
CA ALA A 209 17.33 2.95 31.07
C ALA A 209 16.36 1.87 30.54
N ASP A 210 15.07 2.19 30.40
CA ASP A 210 14.07 1.28 29.84
C ASP A 210 14.30 1.03 28.34
N TRP A 211 14.63 2.08 27.57
CA TRP A 211 14.98 1.96 26.16
C TRP A 211 16.20 1.06 25.93
N LYS A 212 17.26 1.27 26.72
CA LYS A 212 18.48 0.46 26.65
C LYS A 212 18.22 -0.99 27.07
N SER A 213 17.54 -1.20 28.19
CA SER A 213 17.35 -2.55 28.73
C SER A 213 16.40 -3.39 27.89
N ARG A 214 15.33 -2.79 27.34
CA ARG A 214 14.35 -3.52 26.54
C ARG A 214 14.76 -3.71 25.09
N PHE A 215 15.33 -2.68 24.47
CA PHE A 215 15.59 -2.68 23.04
C PHE A 215 17.08 -2.63 22.69
N GLY A 216 17.99 -2.55 23.67
CA GLY A 216 19.43 -2.52 23.37
C GLY A 216 19.90 -1.22 22.70
N MET A 217 19.14 -0.12 22.83
CA MET A 217 19.59 1.19 22.36
C MET A 217 20.90 1.60 23.08
N THR A 218 21.76 2.38 22.42
CA THR A 218 23.03 2.86 22.97
C THR A 218 22.91 4.32 23.42
N ASP A 219 23.88 4.84 24.19
CA ASP A 219 23.90 6.26 24.59
C ASP A 219 23.88 7.20 23.38
N ASP A 220 24.63 6.85 22.33
CA ASP A 220 24.75 7.65 21.11
C ASP A 220 23.54 7.51 20.18
N ASN A 221 22.66 6.52 20.42
CA ASN A 221 21.50 6.25 19.57
C ASN A 221 20.31 5.76 20.42
N VAL A 222 19.83 6.63 21.31
CA VAL A 222 18.66 6.37 22.17
C VAL A 222 17.51 7.30 21.81
N LEU A 223 16.29 6.79 21.94
CA LEU A 223 15.08 7.57 21.74
C LEU A 223 14.91 8.63 22.83
N ARG A 224 14.79 9.88 22.39
CA ARG A 224 14.71 11.08 23.24
C ARG A 224 13.41 11.83 23.01
N ARG A 225 12.73 12.19 24.10
CA ARG A 225 11.47 12.95 24.07
C ARG A 225 11.68 14.46 23.96
N ASP A 226 12.82 14.93 24.44
CA ASP A 226 13.23 16.34 24.45
C ASP A 226 13.80 16.80 23.11
N VAL A 227 14.01 15.87 22.16
CA VAL A 227 14.52 16.13 20.81
C VAL A 227 13.39 15.89 19.80
N PRO A 228 13.28 16.70 18.73
CA PRO A 228 12.35 16.41 17.64
C PRO A 228 12.50 14.98 17.13
N ALA A 229 11.37 14.29 16.88
CA ALA A 229 11.38 12.89 16.49
C ALA A 229 12.11 12.61 15.15
N GLY A 230 12.19 13.62 14.27
CA GLY A 230 12.88 13.53 12.98
C GLY A 230 14.31 14.06 12.98
N ASP A 231 14.84 14.53 14.11
CA ASP A 231 16.26 14.91 14.21
C ASP A 231 17.11 13.65 14.44
N LEU A 232 17.36 12.90 13.38
CA LEU A 232 18.04 11.60 13.43
C LEU A 232 19.53 11.70 13.76
N ALA A 233 20.10 12.90 13.83
CA ALA A 233 21.47 13.13 14.29
C ALA A 233 21.56 13.24 15.83
N ALA A 234 20.46 13.62 16.49
CA ALA A 234 20.40 13.81 17.95
C ALA A 234 19.39 12.90 18.66
N ASN A 235 18.61 12.13 17.90
CA ASN A 235 17.59 11.21 18.37
C ASN A 235 17.82 9.79 17.81
N PHE A 236 16.91 8.86 18.10
CA PHE A 236 17.01 7.49 17.61
C PHE A 236 16.99 7.41 16.08
N ASN A 237 18.08 6.92 15.51
CA ASN A 237 18.23 6.58 14.11
C ASN A 237 18.15 5.06 13.95
N TYR A 238 17.01 4.58 13.46
CA TYR A 238 16.76 3.14 13.38
C TYR A 238 17.69 2.42 12.39
N ARG A 239 18.16 3.10 11.32
CA ARG A 239 19.15 2.52 10.39
C ARG A 239 20.47 2.22 11.08
N GLU A 240 20.95 3.15 11.89
CA GLU A 240 22.19 2.96 12.66
C GLU A 240 22.04 1.84 13.69
N TYR A 241 20.88 1.77 14.33
CA TYR A 241 20.55 0.68 15.26
C TYR A 241 20.55 -0.69 14.55
N LEU A 242 19.91 -0.79 13.38
CA LEU A 242 19.91 -2.02 12.57
C LEU A 242 21.32 -2.41 12.14
N ARG A 243 22.15 -1.44 11.74
CA ARG A 243 23.55 -1.69 11.37
C ARG A 243 24.39 -2.17 12.56
N ALA A 244 24.23 -1.55 13.73
CA ALA A 244 24.93 -1.95 14.94
C ALA A 244 24.54 -3.36 15.40
N GLY A 245 23.28 -3.76 15.19
CA GLY A 245 22.79 -5.12 15.45
C GLY A 245 23.09 -6.15 14.35
N GLY A 246 23.61 -5.72 13.18
CA GLY A 246 23.81 -6.60 12.04
C GLY A 246 22.52 -7.05 11.34
N TRP A 247 21.44 -6.28 11.48
CA TRP A 247 20.10 -6.57 10.95
C TRP A 247 19.71 -5.71 9.74
N ASN A 248 20.57 -4.81 9.25
CA ASN A 248 20.25 -3.91 8.14
C ASN A 248 19.93 -4.61 6.82
N LEU A 249 20.33 -5.87 6.64
CA LEU A 249 19.94 -6.66 5.45
C LEU A 249 18.68 -7.52 5.67
N ASP A 250 18.27 -7.70 6.92
CA ASP A 250 17.10 -8.49 7.34
C ASP A 250 16.46 -7.83 8.57
N PRO A 251 15.82 -6.65 8.41
CA PRO A 251 15.40 -5.85 9.55
C PRO A 251 14.27 -6.48 10.35
N LEU A 252 13.57 -7.46 9.76
CA LEU A 252 12.52 -8.25 10.42
C LEU A 252 13.05 -9.50 11.12
N ASN A 253 14.37 -9.68 11.18
CA ASN A 253 15.00 -10.79 11.88
C ASN A 253 14.51 -10.88 13.33
N ALA A 254 14.18 -12.08 13.81
CA ALA A 254 13.70 -12.28 15.17
C ALA A 254 14.72 -11.89 16.26
N ALA A 255 16.00 -11.78 15.92
CA ALA A 255 17.04 -11.28 16.81
C ALA A 255 16.98 -9.77 17.02
N ASN A 256 16.35 -9.00 16.12
CA ASN A 256 16.10 -7.57 16.31
C ASN A 256 14.99 -7.37 17.36
N PRO A 257 15.27 -6.78 18.55
CA PRO A 257 14.25 -6.51 19.56
C PRO A 257 13.06 -5.66 19.11
N LEU A 258 13.22 -4.89 18.03
CA LEU A 258 12.20 -4.03 17.42
C LEU A 258 11.51 -4.67 16.20
N ALA A 259 11.78 -5.94 15.88
CA ALA A 259 11.09 -6.66 14.80
C ALA A 259 9.85 -7.47 15.26
N PRO A 260 9.94 -8.36 16.26
CA PRO A 260 8.84 -9.21 16.65
C PRO A 260 7.94 -8.49 17.65
N SER A 261 6.85 -7.89 17.18
CA SER A 261 5.64 -7.59 17.96
C SER A 261 4.84 -6.53 17.21
N GLY A 262 3.57 -6.37 17.55
CA GLY A 262 2.88 -5.11 17.28
C GLY A 262 3.51 -3.88 17.95
N ASP A 263 4.80 -3.90 18.35
CA ASP A 263 5.68 -2.82 18.82
C ASP A 263 6.79 -2.47 17.80
N GLY A 264 6.95 -3.26 16.74
CA GLY A 264 8.02 -3.15 15.77
C GLY A 264 7.67 -2.42 14.49
N TRP A 265 8.68 -2.25 13.64
CA TRP A 265 8.53 -1.68 12.30
C TRP A 265 7.65 -2.60 11.43
N SER A 266 6.41 -2.18 11.19
CA SER A 266 5.45 -2.92 10.35
C SER A 266 4.44 -1.94 9.75
N PRO A 267 3.94 -2.17 8.53
CA PRO A 267 2.79 -1.43 7.98
C PRO A 267 1.57 -1.43 8.91
N THR A 268 1.44 -2.43 9.79
CA THR A 268 0.33 -2.51 10.75
C THR A 268 0.55 -1.72 12.04
N ALA A 269 1.79 -1.37 12.38
CA ALA A 269 2.12 -0.65 13.62
C ALA A 269 1.60 0.80 13.62
N CYS A 270 1.35 1.37 12.45
CA CYS A 270 0.86 2.74 12.27
C CYS A 270 -0.67 2.88 12.24
N THR A 271 -1.45 1.82 12.52
CA THR A 271 -2.90 2.00 12.69
C THR A 271 -3.18 2.71 14.02
N PRO A 272 -3.84 3.89 14.01
CA PRO A 272 -4.31 4.48 15.24
C PRO A 272 -5.26 3.49 15.90
N ARG A 273 -4.94 3.05 17.13
CA ARG A 273 -5.95 2.41 17.97
C ARG A 273 -7.11 3.39 18.07
N THR A 274 -8.25 3.03 17.51
CA THR A 274 -9.48 3.81 17.57
C THR A 274 -9.69 4.27 19.01
N ARG A 275 -9.78 5.59 19.17
CA ARG A 275 -10.04 6.24 20.45
C ARG A 275 -11.34 5.65 20.97
N ARG A 276 -11.28 4.73 21.95
CA ARG A 276 -12.48 4.26 22.65
C ARG A 276 -13.15 5.50 23.21
N SER A 277 -14.31 5.86 22.66
CA SER A 277 -15.13 6.93 23.20
C SER A 277 -15.31 6.72 24.70
N PRO A 278 -15.17 7.76 25.53
CA PRO A 278 -15.41 7.63 26.95
C PRO A 278 -16.84 7.11 27.14
N ARG A 279 -16.93 5.94 27.79
CA ARG A 279 -18.19 5.31 28.15
C ARG A 279 -18.93 6.28 29.06
N ARG A 280 -19.96 6.94 28.53
CA ARG A 280 -20.86 7.82 29.25
C ARG A 280 -21.53 6.97 30.35
N THR A 281 -21.09 7.14 31.60
CA THR A 281 -21.74 6.52 32.76
C THR A 281 -23.01 7.28 33.06
N SER A 282 -24.13 6.82 32.51
CA SER A 282 -25.45 7.15 33.05
C SER A 282 -25.66 6.34 34.33
N GLY A 283 -25.89 7.05 35.43
CA GLY A 283 -26.25 6.47 36.73
C GLY A 283 -27.52 5.62 36.64
N GLY A 284 -27.51 4.52 37.38
CA GLY A 284 -28.65 3.65 37.61
C GLY A 284 -28.43 2.96 38.95
N THR A 285 -29.16 3.42 39.96
CA THR A 285 -29.31 2.81 41.27
C THR A 285 -29.94 1.43 41.16
N GLY A 286 -29.41 0.43 41.88
CA GLY A 286 -30.08 -0.86 42.06
C GLY A 286 -29.17 -1.96 42.62
N SER A 287 -29.35 -2.27 43.91
CA SER A 287 -29.27 -3.60 44.55
C SER A 287 -28.48 -4.69 43.81
N GLY A 288 -27.32 -5.16 44.26
CA GLY A 288 -27.10 -5.80 45.56
C GLY A 288 -27.47 -7.27 45.47
N TRP A 289 -26.51 -8.18 45.23
CA TRP A 289 -26.46 -9.55 45.75
C TRP A 289 -25.01 -10.02 45.76
N SER A 290 -24.58 -10.43 46.95
CA SER A 290 -23.33 -11.11 47.27
C SER A 290 -23.51 -12.61 47.07
N THR A 291 -22.51 -13.30 46.56
CA THR A 291 -22.25 -14.68 47.02
C THR A 291 -20.76 -15.00 46.90
N THR A 292 -20.20 -15.36 48.05
CA THR A 292 -18.86 -15.90 48.26
C THR A 292 -18.93 -17.43 48.24
N CYS A 293 -17.95 -18.09 47.64
CA CYS A 293 -17.45 -19.46 47.91
C CYS A 293 -16.44 -19.78 46.78
N GLY A 294 -15.28 -20.39 46.96
CA GLY A 294 -14.65 -21.05 48.09
C GLY A 294 -13.25 -21.48 47.62
N ARG A 295 -12.37 -21.61 48.59
CA ARG A 295 -10.92 -21.81 48.49
C ARG A 295 -10.59 -23.29 48.33
N THR A 296 -9.64 -23.67 47.48
CA THR A 296 -8.77 -24.85 47.73
C THR A 296 -7.40 -24.68 47.08
N ARG A 297 -6.37 -24.92 47.90
CA ARG A 297 -4.94 -24.99 47.55
C ARG A 297 -4.63 -26.33 46.88
N GLY A 298 -3.60 -26.34 46.04
CA GLY A 298 -2.92 -27.57 45.62
C GLY A 298 -1.86 -27.33 44.53
N THR A 299 -0.62 -27.10 44.95
CA THR A 299 0.61 -27.44 44.19
C THR A 299 1.26 -28.62 44.95
N PRO A 300 1.97 -29.57 44.32
CA PRO A 300 3.16 -29.26 43.51
C PRO A 300 3.50 -30.19 42.31
N SER A 301 4.56 -29.76 41.61
CA SER A 301 5.64 -30.53 40.95
C SER A 301 5.41 -31.33 39.66
N SER A 302 6.10 -30.82 38.62
CA SER A 302 7.08 -31.48 37.74
C SER A 302 6.67 -32.49 36.65
N ALA A 303 7.39 -32.30 35.53
CA ALA A 303 7.84 -33.25 34.52
C ALA A 303 7.02 -33.39 33.23
N ALA A 304 7.78 -33.27 32.15
CA ALA A 304 7.42 -33.28 30.76
C ALA A 304 6.69 -34.56 30.31
N SER A 305 5.75 -34.40 29.37
CA SER A 305 5.74 -35.19 28.14
C SER A 305 4.77 -34.61 27.12
N SER A 306 5.18 -34.79 25.87
CA SER A 306 4.53 -34.50 24.61
C SER A 306 3.07 -34.97 24.48
N SER A 307 2.19 -34.12 23.96
CA SER A 307 1.24 -34.51 22.89
C SER A 307 0.45 -33.32 22.33
N ARG A 308 0.49 -33.20 20.99
CA ARG A 308 -0.49 -32.67 20.03
C ARG A 308 -1.75 -31.94 20.53
N ARG A 309 -2.01 -30.76 19.94
CA ARG A 309 -3.26 -30.31 19.27
C ARG A 309 -2.96 -28.97 18.56
N THR A 310 -2.94 -28.91 17.22
CA THR A 310 -4.03 -28.55 16.28
C THR A 310 -4.65 -27.17 16.50
N GLY A 311 -4.56 -26.33 15.46
CA GLY A 311 -5.29 -25.06 15.26
C GLY A 311 -4.49 -24.15 14.32
N CYS A 312 -4.58 -24.33 13.00
CA CYS A 312 -5.53 -23.66 12.08
C CYS A 312 -5.40 -22.13 12.05
N GLY A 313 -4.80 -21.60 10.97
CA GLY A 313 -4.83 -20.20 10.54
C GLY A 313 -4.18 -20.07 9.15
N PRO A 314 -4.79 -19.38 8.16
CA PRO A 314 -4.62 -19.70 6.75
C PRO A 314 -3.41 -19.03 6.10
N MET A 315 -2.72 -19.81 5.26
CA MET A 315 -1.65 -19.39 4.37
C MET A 315 -2.26 -19.22 2.98
N TRP A 316 -2.32 -17.99 2.47
CA TRP A 316 -2.63 -17.76 1.06
C TRP A 316 -1.34 -17.81 0.26
N THR A 317 -1.00 -18.99 -0.26
CA THR A 317 0.01 -19.17 -1.30
C THR A 317 -0.71 -19.34 -2.64
N SER A 318 -0.61 -18.33 -3.51
CA SER A 318 -0.94 -18.51 -4.92
C SER A 318 0.19 -19.33 -5.57
N THR A 319 -0.08 -20.61 -5.81
CA THR A 319 0.77 -21.48 -6.63
C THR A 319 0.14 -21.57 -8.01
N ALA A 320 0.77 -20.93 -9.00
CA ALA A 320 0.48 -21.20 -10.40
C ALA A 320 1.12 -22.56 -10.76
N SER A 321 0.31 -23.62 -10.78
CA SER A 321 0.71 -24.90 -11.38
C SER A 321 0.57 -24.84 -12.90
N ALA A 322 1.71 -24.89 -13.59
CA ALA A 322 1.80 -25.11 -15.01
C ALA A 322 1.38 -26.55 -15.33
N CYS A 323 0.34 -26.70 -16.15
CA CYS A 323 -0.11 -27.98 -16.66
C CYS A 323 0.73 -28.33 -17.90
N THR A 324 1.80 -29.11 -17.72
CA THR A 324 2.62 -29.67 -18.80
C THR A 324 1.92 -30.92 -19.37
N ARG A 325 1.42 -30.83 -20.60
CA ARG A 325 1.06 -32.01 -21.39
C ARG A 325 2.12 -32.21 -22.46
N GLY A 326 2.97 -33.20 -22.24
CA GLY A 326 3.98 -33.64 -23.20
C GLY A 326 3.39 -34.60 -24.23
N THR A 327 3.68 -34.37 -25.51
CA THR A 327 3.78 -35.41 -26.52
C THR A 327 4.91 -35.06 -27.49
N ARG A 328 5.68 -36.08 -27.85
CA ARG A 328 7.02 -36.06 -28.43
C ARG A 328 6.95 -36.72 -29.82
N THR A 329 7.43 -36.07 -30.88
CA THR A 329 7.92 -36.67 -32.14
C THR A 329 8.54 -35.54 -33.00
N SER A 330 9.86 -35.49 -33.24
CA SER A 330 10.66 -36.25 -34.23
C SER A 330 10.83 -35.54 -35.60
N ARG A 331 12.05 -35.00 -35.82
CA ARG A 331 12.88 -34.92 -37.05
C ARG A 331 12.31 -34.33 -38.37
N ARG A 332 12.89 -33.20 -38.84
CA ARG A 332 13.91 -33.04 -39.92
C ARG A 332 14.06 -31.56 -40.34
N PRO A 333 15.21 -31.13 -40.91
CA PRO A 333 15.47 -29.75 -41.32
C PRO A 333 15.17 -29.52 -42.80
N ILE A 334 14.72 -28.31 -43.17
CA ILE A 334 14.73 -27.82 -44.55
C ILE A 334 15.24 -26.38 -44.55
N SER A 335 16.29 -26.16 -45.35
CA SER A 335 16.86 -24.89 -45.75
C SER A 335 15.95 -24.18 -46.76
N ALA A 336 15.78 -22.86 -46.64
CA ALA A 336 15.42 -22.00 -47.76
C ALA A 336 15.98 -20.58 -47.57
N ALA A 337 16.47 -20.03 -48.69
CA ALA A 337 17.26 -18.83 -48.87
C ALA A 337 16.52 -17.49 -48.58
N PRO A 338 17.25 -16.37 -48.40
CA PRO A 338 16.68 -15.09 -48.05
C PRO A 338 16.18 -14.34 -49.28
N THR A 339 14.98 -13.76 -49.18
CA THR A 339 14.47 -12.76 -50.12
C THR A 339 14.55 -11.37 -49.48
N THR A 340 15.03 -10.44 -50.30
CA THR A 340 15.28 -9.04 -50.03
C THR A 340 13.99 -8.23 -50.00
N SER A 341 13.89 -7.22 -49.12
CA SER A 341 13.84 -5.80 -49.50
C SER A 341 13.26 -4.86 -48.42
N ARG A 342 14.06 -3.83 -48.15
CA ARG A 342 13.75 -2.39 -47.96
C ARG A 342 12.71 -1.97 -46.91
N TRP A 343 13.23 -1.36 -45.84
CA TRP A 343 12.60 -0.23 -45.17
C TRP A 343 13.44 1.03 -45.41
N SER A 344 12.79 2.07 -45.94
CA SER A 344 13.36 3.38 -46.21
C SER A 344 13.46 4.19 -44.92
N THR A 345 14.68 4.66 -44.62
CA THR A 345 14.96 5.74 -43.67
C THR A 345 14.66 7.09 -44.32
N ALA A 346 13.78 7.88 -43.70
CA ALA A 346 13.59 9.29 -44.02
C ALA A 346 14.54 10.12 -43.16
N THR A 347 15.57 10.68 -43.78
CA THR A 347 16.49 11.65 -43.21
C THR A 347 15.94 13.06 -43.48
N SER A 348 15.73 13.86 -42.43
CA SER A 348 15.40 15.27 -42.56
C SER A 348 16.69 16.09 -42.69
N THR A 349 16.81 16.81 -43.80
CA THR A 349 17.95 17.67 -44.14
C THR A 349 17.66 19.10 -43.71
N VAL A 350 18.53 19.65 -42.88
CA VAL A 350 18.61 21.09 -42.53
C VAL A 350 19.32 21.85 -43.67
N PRO A 351 18.82 22.99 -44.16
CA PRO A 351 19.59 23.86 -45.03
C PRO A 351 20.34 24.93 -44.22
N SER A 352 21.67 24.94 -44.38
CA SER A 352 22.55 26.04 -44.01
C SER A 352 22.75 27.01 -45.17
N ARG A 353 22.62 28.33 -44.92
CA ARG A 353 23.50 29.42 -45.40
C ARG A 353 22.90 30.81 -45.11
N CYS A 354 23.62 31.65 -44.36
CA CYS A 354 24.31 32.85 -44.86
C CYS A 354 24.66 33.81 -43.70
N SER A 355 25.95 34.12 -43.62
CA SER A 355 26.60 35.10 -42.77
C SER A 355 26.34 36.54 -43.21
N ARG A 356 26.20 37.47 -42.26
CA ARG A 356 26.71 38.85 -42.38
C ARG A 356 27.14 39.39 -41.02
N SER A 357 28.40 39.77 -40.97
CA SER A 357 29.03 40.63 -39.98
C SER A 357 28.57 42.09 -40.22
N THR A 358 28.38 42.85 -39.15
CA THR A 358 28.81 44.25 -39.10
C THR A 358 29.06 44.64 -37.64
N ALA A 359 30.18 45.32 -37.44
CA ALA A 359 30.64 45.88 -36.19
C ALA A 359 29.89 47.17 -35.84
N THR A 360 29.72 47.43 -34.54
CA THR A 360 30.18 48.65 -33.86
C THR A 360 30.27 48.39 -32.37
#